data_AF-A0A662TRR1-F1
#
_entry.id   AF-A0A662TRR1-F1
#
_cell.length_a   1.000
_cell.length_b   1.000
_cell.length_c   1.000
_cell.angle_alpha   90.00
_cell.angle_beta   90.00
_cell.angle_gamma   90.00
#
_symmetry.space_group_name_H-M   'P 1'
#
loop_
_entity.id
_entity.type
_entity.pdbx_description
1 polymer ?
#
loop_
_entity_poly.entity_id
_entity_poly.type
_entity_poly.pdbx_seq_one_letter_code
_entity_poly.pdbx_strand_id
1 'polypeptide(L)'
;VGYRLFLLEKADELTIEKMEVKNTKIDGKEAVLILLEDERGKIVEFISRVERETPEFSEVEKVKAEDYPGEVKDIERFRAALNTSQLSKIVQGGLQLIQEVRKLGGKMDQTREELGSKIELVGEKVDQTREELGSKIELVGEKVDQTREELGRELRETRKGMIEEVQTEMREMREEISKIREALRNAGILV
;
A
#
# COMPACT_ATOMS: atom_id res chain seq x y z
N VAL A 1 26.97 2.29 -25.63
CA VAL A 1 27.40 1.03 -24.95
C VAL A 1 27.01 -0.14 -25.83
N GLY A 2 27.83 -1.19 -25.95
CA GLY A 2 27.52 -2.36 -26.81
C GLY A 2 28.34 -2.47 -28.09
N TYR A 3 29.08 -1.42 -28.46
CA TYR A 3 29.90 -1.39 -29.68
C TYR A 3 30.90 -2.54 -29.79
N ARG A 4 31.57 -2.94 -28.70
CA ARG A 4 32.50 -4.08 -28.68
C ARG A 4 31.85 -5.43 -29.00
N LEU A 5 30.58 -5.63 -28.62
CA LEU A 5 29.83 -6.85 -28.93
C LEU A 5 29.42 -6.83 -30.40
N PHE A 6 28.90 -5.70 -30.88
CA PHE A 6 28.59 -5.49 -32.29
C PHE A 6 29.80 -5.76 -33.20
N LEU A 7 30.98 -5.24 -32.85
CA LEU A 7 32.20 -5.49 -33.61
C LEU A 7 32.60 -6.97 -33.62
N LEU A 8 32.40 -7.67 -32.50
CA LEU A 8 32.63 -9.12 -32.42
C LEU A 8 31.65 -9.87 -33.32
N GLU A 9 30.37 -9.52 -33.31
CA GLU A 9 29.35 -10.13 -34.17
C GLU A 9 29.68 -9.97 -35.65
N LYS A 10 30.10 -8.76 -36.07
CA LYS A 10 30.52 -8.51 -37.46
C LYS A 10 31.79 -9.25 -37.85
N ALA A 11 32.71 -9.44 -36.90
CA ALA A 11 33.91 -10.24 -37.12
C ALA A 11 33.57 -11.73 -37.25
N ASP A 12 32.63 -12.22 -36.43
CA ASP A 12 32.14 -13.60 -36.48
C ASP A 12 31.39 -13.89 -37.79
N GLU A 13 30.53 -12.98 -38.25
CA GLU A 13 29.82 -13.08 -39.54
C GLU A 13 30.77 -13.21 -40.73
N LEU A 14 31.95 -12.58 -40.65
CA LEU A 14 32.98 -12.60 -41.68
C LEU A 14 34.06 -13.65 -41.45
N THR A 15 33.95 -14.44 -40.37
CA THR A 15 34.94 -15.47 -39.99
C THR A 15 36.36 -14.89 -39.88
N ILE A 16 36.48 -13.74 -39.20
CA ILE A 16 37.78 -13.12 -38.91
C ILE A 16 38.49 -13.90 -37.81
N GLU A 17 39.72 -14.34 -38.06
CA GLU A 17 40.46 -15.21 -37.14
C GLU A 17 41.17 -14.46 -36.01
N LYS A 18 41.63 -13.23 -36.26
CA LYS A 18 42.43 -12.46 -35.30
C LYS A 18 41.86 -11.06 -35.10
N MET A 19 41.54 -10.75 -33.85
CA MET A 19 40.91 -9.50 -33.46
C MET A 19 41.32 -9.08 -32.06
N GLU A 20 41.67 -7.80 -31.90
CA GLU A 20 41.74 -7.13 -30.61
C GLU A 20 40.87 -5.89 -30.60
N VAL A 21 40.08 -5.70 -29.53
CA VAL A 21 39.29 -4.48 -29.35
C VAL A 21 39.57 -3.86 -28.00
N LYS A 22 39.90 -2.56 -28.00
CA LYS A 22 40.20 -1.80 -26.79
C LYS A 22 39.46 -0.47 -26.83
N ASN A 23 38.89 -0.10 -25.68
CA ASN A 23 38.43 1.27 -25.50
C ASN A 23 39.66 2.15 -25.26
N THR A 24 39.73 3.27 -25.95
CA THR A 24 40.80 4.25 -25.83
C THR A 24 40.20 5.65 -25.84
N LYS A 25 41.05 6.66 -25.72
CA LYS A 25 40.68 8.06 -25.96
C LYS A 25 41.61 8.63 -27.02
N ILE A 26 41.01 9.23 -28.04
CA ILE A 26 41.73 9.98 -29.08
C ILE A 26 41.23 11.41 -28.98
N ASP A 27 42.15 12.35 -28.79
CA ASP A 27 41.85 13.78 -28.62
C ASP A 27 40.77 14.07 -27.55
N GLY A 28 40.80 13.29 -26.46
CA GLY A 28 39.87 13.43 -25.33
C GLY A 28 38.47 12.83 -25.55
N LYS A 29 38.14 12.40 -26.77
CA LYS A 29 36.89 11.70 -27.10
C LYS A 29 37.02 10.20 -26.88
N GLU A 30 35.93 9.55 -26.50
CA GLU A 30 35.89 8.09 -26.41
C GLU A 30 36.05 7.48 -27.81
N ALA A 31 36.95 6.51 -27.93
CA ALA A 31 37.18 5.79 -29.18
C ALA A 31 37.32 4.29 -28.91
N VAL A 32 37.00 3.49 -29.92
CA VAL A 32 37.22 2.05 -29.89
C VAL A 32 38.28 1.73 -30.92
N LEU A 33 39.44 1.30 -30.46
CA LEU A 33 40.53 0.82 -31.31
C LEU A 33 40.30 -0.66 -31.60
N ILE A 34 40.35 -1.02 -32.87
CA ILE A 34 40.20 -2.38 -33.36
C ILE A 34 41.44 -2.72 -34.17
N LEU A 35 42.05 -3.86 -33.87
CA LEU A 35 43.11 -4.46 -34.66
C LEU A 35 42.56 -5.75 -35.28
N LEU A 36 42.76 -5.92 -36.58
CA LEU A 36 42.32 -7.09 -37.34
C LEU A 36 43.48 -7.63 -38.15
N GLU A 37 43.61 -8.95 -38.22
CA GLU A 37 44.56 -9.63 -39.09
C GLU A 37 43.83 -10.79 -39.78
N ASP A 38 43.59 -10.64 -41.08
CA ASP A 38 42.97 -11.64 -41.94
C ASP A 38 43.20 -11.25 -43.42
N GLU A 39 42.59 -11.97 -44.35
CA GLU A 39 42.59 -11.64 -45.77
C GLU A 39 42.04 -10.23 -46.03
N ARG A 40 42.70 -9.49 -46.94
CA ARG A 40 42.34 -8.11 -47.27
C ARG A 40 40.87 -7.93 -47.66
N GLY A 41 40.28 -8.93 -48.34
CA GLY A 41 38.87 -8.90 -48.71
C GLY A 41 37.93 -8.85 -47.50
N LYS A 42 38.18 -9.69 -46.49
CA LYS A 42 37.39 -9.71 -45.25
C LYS A 42 37.55 -8.42 -44.44
N ILE A 43 38.77 -7.88 -44.37
CA ILE A 43 39.04 -6.63 -43.64
C ILE A 43 38.29 -5.45 -44.30
N VAL A 44 38.33 -5.35 -45.64
CA VAL A 44 37.62 -4.28 -46.36
C VAL A 44 36.11 -4.39 -46.18
N GLU A 45 35.56 -5.61 -46.26
CA GLU A 45 34.14 -5.84 -46.01
C GLU A 45 33.75 -5.52 -44.57
N PHE A 46 34.58 -5.87 -43.57
CA PHE A 46 34.35 -5.53 -42.17
C PHE A 46 34.26 -4.01 -41.97
N ILE A 47 35.22 -3.25 -42.53
CA ILE A 47 35.23 -1.78 -42.44
C ILE A 47 33.95 -1.22 -43.07
N SER A 48 33.57 -1.69 -44.26
CA SER A 48 32.34 -1.29 -44.95
C SER A 48 31.09 -1.51 -44.09
N ARG A 49 30.98 -2.66 -43.40
CA ARG A 49 29.86 -2.93 -42.49
C ARG A 49 29.84 -1.99 -41.29
N VAL A 50 30.99 -1.77 -40.66
CA VAL A 50 31.09 -0.91 -39.47
C VAL A 50 30.84 0.57 -39.81
N GLU A 51 31.13 1.00 -41.03
CA GLU A 51 30.82 2.37 -41.49
C GLU A 51 29.33 2.57 -41.82
N ARG A 52 28.64 1.50 -42.25
CA ARG A 52 27.22 1.55 -42.67
C ARG A 52 26.25 1.21 -41.55
N GLU A 53 26.67 0.37 -40.62
CA GLU A 53 25.85 -0.16 -39.53
C GLU A 53 26.40 0.34 -38.18
N THR A 54 25.53 0.88 -37.34
CA THR A 54 25.87 1.27 -35.97
C THR A 54 24.86 0.67 -35.00
N PRO A 55 25.26 0.26 -33.78
CA PRO A 55 24.32 -0.19 -32.75
C PRO A 55 23.27 0.89 -32.41
N GLU A 56 22.06 0.48 -32.05
CA GLU A 56 20.91 1.37 -31.72
C GLU A 56 21.21 2.50 -30.72
N PHE A 57 22.26 2.36 -29.91
CA PHE A 57 22.64 3.31 -28.85
C PHE A 57 24.09 3.82 -28.98
N SER A 58 24.61 3.95 -30.21
CA SER A 58 25.96 4.48 -30.46
C SER A 58 25.98 5.37 -31.70
N GLU A 59 26.47 6.60 -31.53
CA GLU A 59 26.77 7.51 -32.65
C GLU A 59 28.28 7.42 -32.96
N VAL A 60 28.62 7.08 -34.20
CA VAL A 60 30.02 6.99 -34.65
C VAL A 60 30.32 8.23 -35.49
N GLU A 61 31.18 9.11 -34.97
CA GLU A 61 31.54 10.36 -35.66
C GLU A 61 32.50 10.12 -36.83
N LYS A 62 33.43 9.17 -36.68
CA LYS A 62 34.45 8.88 -37.67
C LYS A 62 35.03 7.48 -37.52
N VAL A 63 35.23 6.80 -38.65
CA VAL A 63 36.03 5.58 -38.76
C VAL A 63 37.34 5.93 -39.46
N LYS A 64 38.45 5.37 -38.98
CA LYS A 64 39.77 5.53 -39.60
C LYS A 64 40.45 4.16 -39.63
N ALA A 65 40.94 3.76 -40.80
CA ALA A 65 41.69 2.53 -40.99
C ALA A 65 43.15 2.86 -41.35
N GLU A 66 44.09 2.15 -40.74
CA GLU A 66 45.52 2.30 -40.93
C GLU A 66 46.19 0.92 -40.93
N ASP A 67 47.28 0.77 -41.67
CA ASP A 67 48.07 -0.47 -41.66
C ASP A 67 48.79 -0.62 -40.31
N TYR A 68 48.73 -1.82 -39.75
CA TYR A 68 49.35 -2.15 -38.46
C TYR A 68 50.42 -3.23 -38.67
N PRO A 69 51.70 -2.96 -38.41
CA PRO A 69 52.79 -3.91 -38.65
C PRO A 69 52.97 -4.95 -37.54
N GLY A 70 52.21 -4.85 -36.45
CA GLY A 70 52.30 -5.77 -35.31
C GLY A 70 51.40 -7.00 -35.47
N GLU A 71 51.66 -8.02 -34.65
CA GLU A 71 50.82 -9.22 -34.60
C GLU A 71 49.49 -8.93 -33.89
N VAL A 72 48.40 -9.49 -34.43
CA VAL A 72 47.08 -9.45 -33.81
C VAL A 72 46.77 -10.80 -33.17
N LYS A 73 46.22 -10.78 -31.95
CA LYS A 73 45.85 -12.01 -31.24
C LYS A 73 44.60 -12.65 -31.82
N ASP A 74 44.50 -13.96 -31.60
CA ASP A 74 43.31 -14.77 -31.88
C ASP A 74 42.04 -14.17 -31.26
N ILE A 75 40.98 -14.08 -32.05
CA ILE A 75 39.67 -13.54 -31.68
C ILE A 75 39.06 -14.25 -30.47
N GLU A 76 39.35 -15.53 -30.26
CA GLU A 76 38.87 -16.31 -29.12
C GLU A 76 39.34 -15.72 -27.79
N ARG A 77 40.54 -15.14 -27.74
CA ARG A 77 41.04 -14.46 -26.53
C ARG A 77 40.23 -13.23 -26.21
N PHE A 78 39.86 -12.45 -27.22
CA PHE A 78 39.01 -11.29 -27.06
C PHE A 78 37.59 -11.71 -26.65
N ARG A 79 37.01 -12.71 -27.30
CA ARG A 79 35.68 -13.26 -26.96
C ARG A 79 35.64 -13.74 -25.51
N ALA A 80 36.63 -14.51 -25.07
CA ALA A 80 36.72 -14.99 -23.69
C ALA A 80 36.83 -13.84 -22.68
N ALA A 81 37.65 -12.83 -22.96
CA ALA A 81 37.79 -11.66 -22.09
C ALA A 81 36.51 -10.82 -22.03
N LEU A 82 35.83 -10.63 -23.17
CA LEU A 82 34.57 -9.91 -23.24
C LEU A 82 33.49 -10.64 -22.43
N ASN A 83 33.34 -11.95 -22.63
CA ASN A 83 32.39 -12.79 -21.88
C ASN A 83 32.66 -12.75 -20.37
N THR A 84 33.93 -12.89 -19.96
CA THR A 84 34.33 -12.78 -18.55
C THR A 84 33.95 -11.43 -17.96
N SER A 85 34.18 -10.34 -18.71
CA SER A 85 33.80 -8.99 -18.27
C SER A 85 32.28 -8.83 -18.13
N GLN A 86 31.48 -9.37 -19.05
CA GLN A 86 30.03 -9.32 -18.98
C GLN A 86 29.48 -10.14 -17.82
N LEU A 87 30.00 -11.37 -17.61
CA LEU A 87 29.64 -12.20 -16.45
C LEU A 87 29.97 -11.50 -15.14
N SER A 88 31.13 -10.84 -15.04
CA SER A 88 31.51 -10.08 -13.85
C SER A 88 30.50 -8.96 -13.55
N LYS A 89 30.05 -8.22 -14.57
CA LYS A 89 29.00 -7.20 -14.41
C LYS A 89 27.67 -7.78 -13.96
N ILE A 90 27.27 -8.94 -14.51
CA ILE A 90 26.06 -9.64 -14.09
C ILE A 90 26.16 -10.05 -12.62
N VAL A 91 27.29 -10.62 -12.19
CA VAL A 91 27.51 -10.99 -10.78
C VAL A 91 27.45 -9.76 -9.88
N GLN A 92 28.11 -8.65 -10.26
CA GLN A 92 28.08 -7.41 -9.49
C GLN A 92 26.66 -6.83 -9.40
N GLY A 93 25.93 -6.76 -10.52
CA GLY A 93 24.53 -6.32 -10.54
C GLY A 93 23.64 -7.23 -9.69
N GLY A 94 23.82 -8.55 -9.79
CA GLY A 94 23.12 -9.53 -8.96
C GLY A 94 23.37 -9.35 -7.47
N LEU A 95 24.61 -9.09 -7.05
CA LEU A 95 24.95 -8.80 -5.66
C LEU A 95 24.27 -7.52 -5.15
N GLN A 96 24.24 -6.46 -5.96
CA GLN A 96 23.54 -5.22 -5.62
C GLN A 96 22.03 -5.46 -5.48
N LEU A 97 21.42 -6.22 -6.40
CA LEU A 97 20.00 -6.60 -6.31
C LEU A 97 19.71 -7.39 -5.03
N ILE A 98 20.55 -8.36 -4.66
CA ILE A 98 20.41 -9.13 -3.42
C ILE A 98 20.44 -8.20 -2.20
N GLN A 99 21.32 -7.20 -2.18
CA GLN A 99 21.39 -6.23 -1.09
C GLN A 99 20.11 -5.38 -1.00
N GLU A 100 19.59 -4.88 -2.12
CA GLU A 100 18.36 -4.10 -2.16
C GLU A 100 17.13 -4.95 -1.77
N VAL A 101 17.05 -6.20 -2.21
CA VAL A 101 16.00 -7.14 -1.80
C VAL A 101 16.04 -7.39 -0.28
N ARG A 102 17.23 -7.56 0.30
CA ARG A 102 17.38 -7.70 1.77
C ARG A 102 16.92 -6.44 2.51
N LYS A 103 17.29 -5.25 2.03
CA LYS A 103 16.83 -3.98 2.62
C LYS A 103 15.31 -3.85 2.54
N LEU A 104 14.71 -4.22 1.41
CA LEU A 104 13.26 -4.23 1.23
C LEU A 104 12.59 -5.20 2.21
N GLY A 105 13.13 -6.41 2.37
CA GLY A 105 12.67 -7.38 3.37
C GLY A 105 12.66 -6.80 4.79
N GLY A 106 13.77 -6.17 5.21
CA GLY A 106 13.83 -5.53 6.52
C GLY A 106 12.83 -4.40 6.72
N LYS A 107 12.57 -3.58 5.70
CA LYS A 107 11.53 -2.54 5.75
C LYS A 107 10.12 -3.15 5.83
N MET A 108 9.88 -4.25 5.14
CA MET A 108 8.60 -4.97 5.21
C MET A 108 8.37 -5.56 6.61
N ASP A 109 9.40 -6.14 7.21
CA ASP A 109 9.32 -6.67 8.57
C ASP A 109 9.01 -5.56 9.59
N GLN A 110 9.70 -4.42 9.51
CA GLN A 110 9.41 -3.24 10.34
C GLN A 110 7.98 -2.73 10.15
N THR A 111 7.52 -2.62 8.91
CA THR A 111 6.16 -2.19 8.60
C THR A 111 5.13 -3.15 9.18
N ARG A 112 5.39 -4.46 9.09
CA ARG A 112 4.52 -5.50 9.63
C ARG A 112 4.42 -5.42 11.16
N GLU A 113 5.55 -5.20 11.84
CA GLU A 113 5.60 -5.05 13.30
C GLU A 113 4.81 -3.80 13.74
N GLU A 114 5.06 -2.65 13.12
CA GLU A 114 4.34 -1.40 13.42
C GLU A 114 2.83 -1.53 13.20
N LEU A 115 2.41 -2.20 12.12
CA LEU A 115 0.99 -2.45 11.86
C LEU A 115 0.40 -3.43 12.88
N GLY A 116 1.14 -4.46 13.27
CA GLY A 116 0.73 -5.40 14.33
C GLY A 116 0.44 -4.67 15.63
N SER A 117 1.37 -3.85 16.11
CA SER A 117 1.18 -3.05 17.34
C SER A 117 0.02 -2.06 17.22
N LYS A 118 -0.18 -1.43 16.06
CA LYS A 118 -1.33 -0.54 15.85
C LYS A 118 -2.66 -1.28 15.89
N ILE A 119 -2.72 -2.50 15.35
CA ILE A 119 -3.92 -3.34 15.39
C ILE A 119 -4.24 -3.73 16.83
N GLU A 120 -3.25 -4.14 17.63
CA GLU A 120 -3.43 -4.46 19.05
C GLU A 120 -3.97 -3.25 19.83
N LEU A 121 -3.35 -2.07 19.67
CA LEU A 121 -3.81 -0.83 20.31
C LEU A 121 -5.23 -0.44 19.92
N VAL A 122 -5.63 -0.67 18.66
CA VAL A 122 -7.01 -0.44 18.22
C VAL A 122 -7.95 -1.44 18.85
N GLY A 123 -7.56 -2.72 18.95
CA GLY A 123 -8.31 -3.75 19.65
C GLY A 123 -8.59 -3.37 21.11
N GLU A 124 -7.56 -2.97 21.85
CA GLU A 124 -7.69 -2.52 23.25
C GLU A 124 -8.65 -1.33 23.39
N LYS A 125 -8.56 -0.33 22.50
CA LYS A 125 -9.47 0.83 22.52
C LYS A 125 -10.91 0.46 22.21
N VAL A 126 -11.13 -0.49 21.31
CA VAL A 126 -12.46 -1.01 20.99
C VAL A 126 -13.05 -1.73 22.20
N ASP A 127 -12.26 -2.57 22.87
CA ASP A 127 -12.70 -3.28 24.08
C ASP A 127 -13.03 -2.31 25.22
N GLN A 128 -12.16 -1.32 25.48
CA GLN A 128 -12.45 -0.26 26.46
C GLN A 128 -13.73 0.52 26.14
N THR A 129 -13.91 0.93 24.88
CA THR A 129 -15.12 1.64 24.45
C THR A 129 -16.36 0.77 24.65
N ARG A 130 -16.26 -0.52 24.36
CA ARG A 130 -17.35 -1.48 24.53
C ARG A 130 -17.73 -1.66 25.99
N GLU A 131 -16.76 -1.78 26.88
CA GLU A 131 -16.99 -1.86 28.33
C GLU A 131 -17.65 -0.59 28.85
N GLU A 132 -17.11 0.59 28.53
CA GLU A 132 -17.68 1.87 28.94
C GLU A 132 -19.12 2.07 28.48
N LEU A 133 -19.42 1.71 27.22
CA LEU A 133 -20.77 1.76 26.68
C LEU A 133 -21.69 0.76 27.38
N GLY A 134 -21.22 -0.46 27.66
CA GLY A 134 -21.95 -1.46 28.43
C GLY A 134 -22.39 -0.92 29.78
N SER A 135 -21.45 -0.37 30.56
CA SER A 135 -21.76 0.22 31.88
C SER A 135 -22.71 1.42 31.79
N LYS A 136 -22.57 2.28 30.76
CA LYS A 136 -23.50 3.39 30.55
C LYS A 136 -24.92 2.91 30.21
N ILE A 137 -25.05 1.85 29.41
CA ILE A 137 -26.34 1.26 29.08
C ILE A 137 -27.01 0.68 30.33
N GLU A 138 -26.25 -0.04 31.17
CA GLU A 138 -26.76 -0.57 32.44
C GLU A 138 -27.26 0.55 33.36
N LEU A 139 -26.46 1.60 33.57
CA LEU A 139 -26.84 2.77 34.38
C LEU A 139 -28.09 3.48 33.83
N VAL A 140 -28.24 3.58 32.51
CA VAL A 140 -29.45 4.14 31.89
C VAL A 140 -30.65 3.23 32.14
N GLY A 141 -30.47 1.91 32.02
CA GLY A 141 -31.49 0.92 32.36
C GLY A 141 -32.00 1.07 33.79
N GLU A 142 -31.08 1.15 34.76
CA GLU A 142 -31.41 1.37 36.17
C GLU A 142 -32.20 2.67 36.40
N LYS A 143 -31.78 3.78 35.77
CA LYS A 143 -32.50 5.06 35.88
C LYS A 143 -33.90 5.02 35.27
N VAL A 144 -34.06 4.31 34.15
CA VAL A 144 -35.35 4.11 33.51
C VAL A 144 -36.27 3.30 34.42
N ASP A 145 -35.77 2.22 35.02
CA ASP A 145 -36.54 1.39 35.96
C ASP A 145 -36.94 2.19 37.22
N GLN A 146 -36.02 2.96 37.81
CA GLN A 146 -36.32 3.85 38.94
C GLN A 146 -37.41 4.87 38.59
N THR A 147 -37.27 5.55 37.45
CA THR A 147 -38.26 6.55 36.98
C THR A 147 -39.62 5.89 36.77
N ARG A 148 -39.65 4.68 36.21
CA ARG A 148 -40.87 3.92 35.99
C ARG A 148 -41.56 3.52 37.30
N GLU A 149 -40.78 3.12 38.31
CA GLU A 149 -41.31 2.80 39.64
C GLU A 149 -41.88 4.03 40.36
N GLU A 150 -41.15 5.15 40.31
CA GLU A 150 -41.57 6.44 40.88
C GLU A 150 -42.87 6.93 40.26
N LEU A 151 -42.94 7.02 38.93
CA LEU A 151 -44.17 7.39 38.21
C LEU A 151 -45.33 6.44 38.53
N GLY A 152 -45.05 5.13 38.63
CA GLY A 152 -46.04 4.15 39.03
C GLY A 152 -46.57 4.37 40.46
N ARG A 153 -45.73 4.85 41.39
CA ARG A 153 -46.13 5.21 42.76
C ARG A 153 -46.98 6.47 42.77
N GLU A 154 -46.53 7.54 42.12
CA GLU A 154 -47.25 8.81 42.04
C GLU A 154 -48.63 8.65 41.39
N LEU A 155 -48.74 7.85 40.33
CA LEU A 155 -50.03 7.54 39.69
C LEU A 155 -50.99 6.82 40.63
N ARG A 156 -50.49 5.87 41.44
CA ARG A 156 -51.32 5.15 42.42
C ARG A 156 -51.79 6.08 43.54
N GLU A 157 -50.92 6.95 44.03
CA GLU A 157 -51.27 7.94 45.06
C GLU A 157 -52.27 8.96 44.55
N THR A 158 -52.04 9.53 43.37
CA THR A 158 -52.97 10.45 42.71
C THR A 158 -54.33 9.81 42.50
N ARG A 159 -54.36 8.57 41.97
CA ARG A 159 -55.61 7.82 41.77
C ARG A 159 -56.35 7.59 43.09
N LYS A 160 -55.63 7.26 44.17
CA LYS A 160 -56.22 7.05 45.49
C LYS A 160 -56.83 8.35 46.01
N GLY A 161 -56.10 9.47 45.95
CA GLY A 161 -56.59 10.79 46.37
C GLY A 161 -57.87 11.20 45.62
N MET A 162 -57.90 11.04 44.30
CA MET A 162 -59.11 11.30 43.50
C MET A 162 -60.31 10.43 43.92
N ILE A 163 -60.07 9.15 44.22
CA ILE A 163 -61.16 8.25 44.67
C ILE A 163 -61.69 8.71 46.02
N GLU A 164 -60.83 9.08 46.96
CA GLU A 164 -61.22 9.56 48.30
C GLU A 164 -62.00 10.88 48.22
N GLU A 165 -61.58 11.82 47.36
CA GLU A 165 -62.26 13.09 47.12
C GLU A 165 -63.66 12.86 46.53
N VAL A 166 -63.77 12.08 45.45
CA VAL A 166 -65.06 11.73 44.82
C VAL A 166 -65.98 11.00 45.81
N GLN A 167 -65.46 10.10 46.63
CA GLN A 167 -66.26 9.41 47.65
C GLN A 167 -66.80 10.37 48.72
N THR A 168 -66.00 11.37 49.09
CA THR A 168 -66.37 12.41 50.06
C THR A 168 -67.47 13.29 49.50
N GLU A 169 -67.29 13.86 48.31
CA GLU A 169 -68.31 14.67 47.63
C GLU A 169 -69.63 13.90 47.42
N MET A 170 -69.55 12.62 47.02
CA MET A 170 -70.73 11.77 46.87
C MET A 170 -71.45 11.50 48.20
N ARG A 171 -70.73 11.45 49.33
CA ARG A 171 -71.35 11.32 50.65
C ARG A 171 -72.08 12.60 51.04
N GLU A 172 -71.43 13.75 50.87
CA GLU A 172 -72.03 15.06 51.17
C GLU A 172 -73.29 15.30 50.32
N MET A 173 -73.22 15.02 49.01
CA MET A 173 -74.37 15.11 48.11
C MET A 173 -75.53 14.19 48.56
N ARG A 174 -75.23 12.95 48.99
CA ARG A 174 -76.26 12.03 49.51
C ARG A 174 -76.92 12.56 50.78
N GLU A 175 -76.15 13.16 51.68
CA GLU A 175 -76.68 13.79 52.89
C GLU A 175 -77.57 14.99 52.57
N GLU A 176 -77.16 15.86 51.65
CA GLU A 176 -77.97 16.99 51.18
C GLU A 176 -79.27 16.52 50.53
N ILE A 177 -79.22 15.52 49.64
CA ILE A 177 -80.41 14.91 49.03
C ILE A 177 -81.35 14.35 50.11
N SER A 178 -80.80 13.73 51.16
CA SER A 178 -81.61 13.22 52.28
C SER A 178 -82.35 14.34 53.00
N LYS A 179 -81.67 15.45 53.31
CA LYS A 179 -82.26 16.63 53.94
C LYS A 179 -83.36 17.25 53.06
N ILE A 180 -83.11 17.38 51.75
CA ILE A 180 -84.11 17.89 50.79
C ILE A 180 -85.34 16.97 50.76
N ARG A 181 -85.14 15.65 50.68
CA ARG A 181 -86.25 14.67 50.68
C ARG A 181 -87.09 14.76 51.95
N GLU A 182 -86.47 14.96 53.11
CA GLU A 182 -87.17 15.13 54.38
C GLU A 182 -87.98 16.43 54.42
N ALA A 183 -87.39 17.55 53.99
CA ALA A 183 -88.09 18.83 53.89
C ALA A 183 -89.30 18.78 52.95
N LEU A 184 -89.18 18.12 51.80
CA LEU A 184 -90.29 17.93 50.85
C LEU A 184 -91.41 17.05 51.42
N ARG A 185 -91.07 16.02 52.21
CA ARG A 185 -92.05 15.19 52.93
C ARG A 185 -92.82 16.02 53.97
N ASN A 186 -92.11 16.81 54.76
CA ASN A 186 -92.72 17.68 55.77
C ASN A 186 -93.62 18.77 55.16
N ALA A 187 -93.34 19.21 53.93
CA ALA A 187 -94.16 20.16 53.19
C ALA A 187 -95.37 19.52 52.48
N GLY A 188 -95.54 18.19 52.53
CA GLY A 188 -96.63 17.47 51.86
C GLY A 188 -96.50 17.36 50.33
N ILE A 189 -95.32 17.68 49.78
CA ILE A 189 -95.04 17.65 48.33
C ILE A 189 -94.63 16.23 47.88
N LEU A 190 -94.00 15.47 48.78
CA LEU A 190 -93.52 14.11 48.55
C LEU A 190 -94.29 13.13 49.45
N VAL A 191 -94.94 12.12 48.86
CA VAL A 191 -95.67 11.05 49.58
C VAL A 191 -94.74 9.86 49.85
#